data_AF-A0A0K8QDV0-F1
#
_entry.id   AF-A0A0K8QDV0-F1
#
_cell.length_a   1.000
_cell.length_b   1.000
_cell.length_c   1.000
_cell.angle_alpha   90.00
_cell.angle_beta   90.00
_cell.angle_gamma   90.00
#
_symmetry.space_group_name_H-M   'P 1'
#
loop_
_entity.id
_entity.type
_entity.pdbx_description
1 polymer ?
#
loop_
_entity_poly.entity_id
_entity_poly.type
_entity_poly.pdbx_seq_one_letter_code
_entity_poly.pdbx_strand_id
1 'polypeptide(L)'
;MAWSASDRVVLVAEPGLFSVAGTERTMRAIQLFRQEFAPQLAPAGIVANRVRPASSEHTFRLAEMESMFGELLLAPHIPEQANWQQIQGAAHAVHHWPGDSAKNTAKLFDSLLENMLSSNNGTRERRKR
;
A
#
# COMPACT_ATOMS: atom_id res chain seq x y z
N MET A 1 -7.22 -6.83 18.63
CA MET A 1 -6.18 -6.63 17.58
C MET A 1 -6.79 -5.86 16.41
N ALA A 2 -6.03 -4.96 15.77
CA ALA A 2 -6.52 -4.12 14.67
C ALA A 2 -7.15 -4.92 13.52
N TRP A 3 -6.53 -6.04 13.11
CA TRP A 3 -7.05 -6.90 12.04
C TRP A 3 -8.45 -7.47 12.32
N SER A 4 -8.78 -7.73 13.59
CA SER A 4 -10.11 -8.23 13.96
C SER A 4 -11.20 -7.18 13.85
N ALA A 5 -10.83 -5.90 13.84
CA ALA A 5 -11.74 -4.76 13.75
C ALA A 5 -11.75 -4.14 12.33
N SER A 6 -11.14 -4.82 11.35
CA SER A 6 -11.02 -4.31 9.97
C SER A 6 -11.72 -5.25 9.00
N ASP A 7 -12.38 -4.67 7.99
CA ASP A 7 -12.86 -5.44 6.84
C ASP A 7 -11.71 -5.77 5.88
N ARG A 8 -10.72 -4.86 5.80
CA ARG A 8 -9.58 -4.98 4.91
C ARG A 8 -8.30 -4.43 5.52
N VAL A 9 -7.17 -4.96 5.06
CA VAL A 9 -5.83 -4.54 5.47
C VAL A 9 -5.01 -4.17 4.24
N VAL A 10 -4.37 -3.01 4.29
CA VAL A 10 -3.34 -2.58 3.33
C VAL A 10 -1.98 -2.84 3.95
N LEU A 11 -1.07 -3.43 3.17
CA LEU A 11 0.33 -3.56 3.55
C LEU A 11 1.11 -2.39 2.98
N VAL A 12 1.95 -1.74 3.78
CA VAL A 12 2.83 -0.67 3.31
C VAL A 12 4.27 -1.15 3.46
N ALA A 13 5.02 -1.15 2.36
CA ALA A 13 6.39 -1.66 2.34
C ALA A 13 7.31 -0.73 1.55
N GLU A 14 8.49 -0.43 2.09
CA GLU A 14 9.55 0.26 1.35
C GLU A 14 10.33 -0.77 0.53
N PRO A 15 10.54 -0.60 -0.79
CA PRO A 15 11.35 -1.54 -1.56
C PRO A 15 12.75 -1.68 -0.97
N GLY A 16 13.12 -2.90 -0.60
CA GLY A 16 14.38 -3.18 0.08
C GLY A 16 14.55 -4.67 0.36
N LEU A 17 15.74 -5.04 0.83
CA LEU A 17 16.19 -6.42 1.01
C LEU A 17 15.19 -7.31 1.78
N PHE A 18 14.59 -6.78 2.85
CA PHE A 18 13.70 -7.55 3.72
C PHE A 18 12.22 -7.40 3.38
N SER A 19 11.86 -6.45 2.51
CA SER A 19 10.47 -6.06 2.29
C SER A 19 9.71 -7.06 1.44
N VAL A 20 10.38 -7.72 0.49
CA VAL A 20 9.77 -8.76 -0.35
C VAL A 20 9.31 -9.95 0.52
N ALA A 21 10.25 -10.59 1.22
CA ALA A 21 9.96 -11.72 2.10
C ALA A 21 9.12 -11.33 3.33
N GLY A 22 9.25 -10.09 3.83
CA GLY A 22 8.40 -9.56 4.89
C GLY A 22 6.93 -9.43 4.45
N THR A 23 6.71 -8.94 3.24
CA THR A 23 5.37 -8.80 2.64
C THR A 23 4.72 -10.16 2.45
N GLU A 24 5.45 -11.12 1.88
CA GLU A 24 4.95 -12.50 1.69
C GLU A 24 4.52 -13.14 3.01
N ARG A 25 5.37 -13.08 4.04
CA ARG A 25 5.04 -13.63 5.37
C ARG A 25 3.82 -12.96 5.98
N THR A 26 3.68 -11.65 5.81
CA THR A 26 2.52 -10.91 6.34
C THR A 26 1.24 -11.30 5.62
N MET A 27 1.29 -11.47 4.29
CA MET A 27 0.16 -11.98 3.52
C MET A 27 -0.27 -13.37 3.98
N ARG A 28 0.68 -14.26 4.25
CA ARG A 28 0.40 -15.59 4.82
C ARG A 28 -0.23 -15.48 6.20
N ALA A 29 0.27 -14.60 7.06
CA ALA A 29 -0.29 -14.37 8.39
C ALA A 29 -1.72 -13.83 8.35
N ILE A 30 -2.03 -12.89 7.46
CA ILE A 30 -3.40 -12.40 7.23
C ILE A 30 -4.31 -13.54 6.80
N GLN A 31 -3.84 -14.41 5.89
CA GLN A 31 -4.63 -15.54 5.42
C GLN A 31 -4.96 -16.54 6.54
N LEU A 32 -3.98 -16.84 7.41
CA LEU A 32 -4.20 -17.71 8.58
C LEU A 32 -5.17 -17.05 9.58
N PHE A 33 -4.94 -15.78 9.89
CA PHE A 33 -5.79 -15.03 10.81
C PHE A 33 -7.24 -14.94 10.33
N ARG A 34 -7.44 -14.76 9.02
CA ARG A 34 -8.76 -14.79 8.38
C ARG A 34 -9.46 -16.12 8.59
N GLN A 35 -8.75 -17.24 8.45
CA GLN A 35 -9.32 -18.59 8.58
C GLN A 35 -9.74 -18.90 10.02
N GLU A 36 -8.97 -18.42 11.00
CA GLU A 36 -9.19 -18.75 12.42
C GLU A 36 -10.10 -17.77 13.14
N PHE A 37 -10.00 -16.47 12.86
CA PHE A 37 -10.60 -15.42 13.71
C PHE A 37 -11.51 -14.44 12.97
N ALA A 38 -11.22 -14.10 11.70
CA ALA A 38 -11.92 -13.04 10.99
C ALA A 38 -12.23 -13.42 9.53
N PRO A 39 -13.25 -14.27 9.26
CA PRO A 39 -13.53 -14.79 7.91
C PRO A 39 -13.79 -13.74 6.82
N GLN A 40 -14.27 -12.56 7.23
CA GLN A 40 -14.57 -11.42 6.35
C GLN A 40 -13.35 -10.56 6.02
N LEU A 41 -12.24 -10.71 6.74
CA LEU A 41 -11.02 -9.97 6.50
C LEU A 41 -10.46 -10.30 5.11
N ALA A 42 -10.16 -9.28 4.31
CA ALA A 42 -9.49 -9.45 3.03
C ALA A 42 -8.26 -8.53 2.91
N PRO A 43 -7.16 -8.99 2.30
CA PRO A 43 -6.10 -8.08 1.90
C PRO A 43 -6.64 -7.13 0.83
N ALA A 44 -6.40 -5.83 1.00
CA ALA A 44 -6.76 -4.82 0.00
C ALA A 44 -5.65 -4.59 -1.04
N GLY A 45 -4.40 -4.85 -0.68
CA GLY A 45 -3.24 -4.66 -1.53
C GLY A 45 -2.00 -4.24 -0.74
N ILE A 46 -0.92 -4.05 -1.48
CA ILE A 46 0.40 -3.64 -1.01
C ILE A 46 0.72 -2.29 -1.64
N VAL A 47 1.05 -1.30 -0.82
CA VAL A 47 1.54 0.01 -1.25
C VAL A 47 3.06 0.01 -1.14
N ALA A 48 3.73 0.14 -2.27
CA ALA A 48 5.16 0.45 -2.30
C ALA A 48 5.35 1.92 -1.88
N ASN A 49 6.07 2.12 -0.78
CA ASN A 49 6.30 3.42 -0.16
C ASN A 49 7.77 3.84 -0.24
N ARG A 50 8.05 5.14 -0.18
CA ARG A 50 9.40 5.72 -0.23
C ARG A 50 10.24 5.18 -1.40
N VAL A 51 9.60 4.99 -2.55
CA VAL A 51 10.30 4.48 -3.73
C VAL A 51 11.33 5.51 -4.17
N ARG A 52 12.57 5.06 -4.41
CA ARG A 52 13.66 5.85 -4.95
C ARG A 52 13.96 5.36 -6.37
N PRO A 53 13.37 5.94 -7.43
CA PRO A 53 13.58 5.46 -8.81
C PRO A 53 15.04 5.53 -9.28
N ALA A 54 15.83 6.45 -8.70
CA ALA A 54 17.25 6.58 -8.98
C ALA A 54 18.12 5.48 -8.34
N SER A 55 17.56 4.67 -7.42
CA SER A 55 18.29 3.57 -6.79
C SER A 55 18.05 2.27 -7.56
N SER A 56 19.12 1.70 -8.12
CA SER A 56 19.07 0.41 -8.83
C SER A 56 18.54 -0.73 -7.95
N GLU A 57 18.93 -0.75 -6.67
CA GLU A 57 18.41 -1.72 -5.70
C GLU A 57 16.90 -1.57 -5.52
N HIS A 58 16.38 -0.35 -5.38
CA HIS A 58 14.92 -0.15 -5.24
C HIS A 58 14.17 -0.59 -6.49
N THR A 59 14.69 -0.25 -7.67
CA THR A 59 14.08 -0.67 -8.94
C THR A 59 14.07 -2.19 -9.07
N PHE A 60 15.16 -2.87 -8.70
CA PHE A 60 15.22 -4.32 -8.68
C PHE A 60 14.21 -4.93 -7.69
N ARG A 61 14.16 -4.44 -6.45
CA ARG A 61 13.23 -4.95 -5.43
C ARG A 61 11.78 -4.68 -5.77
N LEU A 62 11.48 -3.53 -6.37
CA LEU A 62 10.14 -3.21 -6.83
C LEU A 62 9.70 -4.18 -7.94
N ALA A 63 10.58 -4.49 -8.90
CA ALA A 63 10.30 -5.48 -9.94
C ALA A 63 10.11 -6.90 -9.37
N GLU A 64 10.86 -7.29 -8.34
CA GLU A 64 10.62 -8.55 -7.62
C GLU A 64 9.24 -8.56 -6.94
N MET A 65 8.84 -7.46 -6.30
CA MET A 65 7.51 -7.32 -5.71
C MET A 65 6.40 -7.40 -6.77
N GLU A 66 6.59 -6.73 -7.92
CA GLU A 66 5.65 -6.81 -9.05
C GLU A 66 5.50 -8.25 -9.55
N SER A 67 6.62 -8.96 -9.74
CA SER A 67 6.63 -10.36 -10.17
C SER A 67 5.92 -11.28 -9.17
N MET A 68 6.12 -11.09 -7.88
CA MET A 68 5.56 -11.95 -6.84
C MET A 68 4.09 -11.65 -6.51
N PHE A 69 3.70 -10.38 -6.51
CA PHE A 69 2.39 -9.96 -5.99
C PHE A 69 1.41 -9.51 -7.08
N GLY A 70 1.87 -9.23 -8.30
CA GLY A 70 1.02 -8.86 -9.43
C GLY A 70 0.06 -7.72 -9.09
N GLU A 71 -1.23 -7.92 -9.35
CA GLU A 71 -2.29 -6.93 -9.08
C GLU A 71 -2.46 -6.55 -7.60
N LEU A 72 -1.90 -7.34 -6.67
CA LEU A 72 -1.91 -6.97 -5.25
C LEU A 72 -0.94 -5.83 -4.96
N LEU A 73 0.10 -5.62 -5.78
CA LEU A 73 0.96 -4.45 -5.66
C LEU A 73 0.27 -3.26 -6.33
N LEU A 74 -0.21 -2.33 -5.51
CA LEU A 74 -0.98 -1.19 -5.97
C LEU A 74 -0.09 -0.15 -6.67
N ALA A 75 -0.61 0.37 -7.77
CA ALA A 75 -0.13 1.57 -8.43
C ALA A 75 -1.07 2.76 -8.11
N PRO A 76 -0.59 4.01 -8.14
CA PRO A 76 0.81 4.41 -8.28
C PRO A 76 1.63 4.13 -7.00
N HIS A 77 2.96 4.03 -7.13
CA HIS A 77 3.85 3.89 -5.98
C HIS A 77 4.18 5.25 -5.36
N ILE A 78 4.36 5.31 -4.04
CA ILE A 78 4.67 6.56 -3.34
C ILE A 78 6.18 6.79 -3.35
N PRO A 79 6.68 7.85 -4.03
CA PRO A 79 8.10 8.14 -4.05
C PRO A 79 8.58 8.69 -2.70
N GLU A 80 9.89 8.60 -2.46
CA GLU A 80 10.49 9.31 -1.34
C GLU A 80 10.39 10.84 -1.52
N GLN A 81 10.08 11.54 -0.43
CA GLN A 81 9.94 12.98 -0.42
C GLN A 81 10.83 13.64 0.64
N ALA A 82 11.50 14.72 0.25
CA ALA A 82 12.39 15.46 1.13
C ALA A 82 11.66 16.20 2.27
N ASN A 83 10.44 16.69 2.02
CA ASN A 83 9.67 17.50 2.96
C ASN A 83 8.84 16.68 3.96
N TRP A 84 8.97 15.34 4.00
CA TRP A 84 8.11 14.49 4.82
C TRP A 84 8.21 14.80 6.32
N GLN A 85 9.42 15.08 6.79
CA GLN A 85 9.65 15.47 8.18
C GLN A 85 8.94 16.79 8.55
N GLN A 86 8.89 17.75 7.63
CA GLN A 86 8.22 19.03 7.86
C GLN A 86 6.70 18.86 7.87
N ILE A 87 6.15 18.11 6.91
CA ILE A 87 4.72 17.79 6.84
C ILE A 87 4.26 17.09 8.13
N GLN A 88 5.01 16.09 8.58
CA GLN A 88 4.71 15.36 9.81
C GLN A 88 4.81 16.25 11.05
N GLY A 89 5.88 17.06 11.16
CA GLY A 89 6.07 17.97 12.29
C GLY A 89 4.98 19.02 12.40
N ALA A 90 4.38 19.43 11.28
CA ALA A 90 3.25 20.35 11.27
C ALA A 90 1.91 19.70 11.64
N ALA A 91 1.84 18.38 11.78
CA ALA A 91 0.63 17.62 12.12
C ALA A 91 -0.58 17.90 11.19
N HIS A 92 -0.31 18.24 9.92
CA HIS A 92 -1.34 18.44 8.89
C HIS A 92 -1.28 17.31 7.87
N ALA A 93 -2.43 16.95 7.30
CA ALA A 93 -2.48 16.06 6.14
C ALA A 93 -1.69 16.67 4.97
N VAL A 94 -1.05 15.83 4.16
CA VAL A 94 -0.28 16.27 2.98
C VAL A 94 -1.13 17.10 2.01
N HIS A 95 -2.43 16.85 1.95
CA HIS A 95 -3.42 17.60 1.17
C HIS A 95 -3.51 19.09 1.53
N HIS A 96 -3.14 19.47 2.76
CA HIS A 96 -3.16 20.86 3.21
C HIS A 96 -1.78 21.52 3.17
N TRP A 97 -0.72 20.79 2.81
CA TRP A 97 0.63 21.33 2.79
C TRP A 97 0.89 22.16 1.52
N PRO A 98 1.48 23.37 1.62
CA PRO A 98 1.74 24.21 0.45
C PRO A 98 2.85 23.65 -0.45
N GLY A 99 2.78 23.96 -1.74
CA GLY A 99 3.79 23.63 -2.74
C GLY A 99 3.46 22.43 -3.63
N ASP A 100 4.02 22.41 -4.84
CA ASP A 100 3.65 21.44 -5.87
C ASP A 100 4.06 20.00 -5.51
N SER A 101 5.15 19.84 -4.77
CA SER A 101 5.60 18.52 -4.29
C SER A 101 4.56 17.83 -3.39
N ALA A 102 3.93 18.58 -2.48
CA ALA A 102 2.88 18.03 -1.62
C ALA A 102 1.57 17.82 -2.38
N LYS A 103 1.18 18.75 -3.27
CA LYS A 103 0.01 18.58 -4.14
C LYS A 103 0.12 17.33 -5.01
N ASN A 104 1.30 17.04 -5.56
CA ASN A 104 1.52 15.83 -6.34
C ASN A 104 1.37 14.57 -5.49
N THR A 105 1.90 14.56 -4.27
CA THR A 105 1.72 13.42 -3.36
C THR A 105 0.29 13.21 -2.90
N ALA A 106 -0.43 14.31 -2.61
CA ALA A 106 -1.85 14.24 -2.31
C ALA A 106 -2.61 13.52 -3.43
N LYS A 107 -2.35 13.88 -4.70
CA LYS A 107 -2.92 13.18 -5.86
C LYS A 107 -2.54 11.71 -5.94
N LEU A 108 -1.30 11.34 -5.58
CA LEU A 108 -0.90 9.92 -5.55
C LEU A 108 -1.69 9.12 -4.52
N PHE A 109 -1.94 9.69 -3.33
CA PHE A 109 -2.80 9.07 -2.32
C PHE A 109 -4.26 8.97 -2.79
N ASP A 110 -4.76 10.01 -3.47
CA ASP A 110 -6.12 9.99 -4.03
C ASP A 110 -6.27 8.87 -5.07
N SER A 111 -5.30 8.73 -5.99
CA SER A 111 -5.29 7.65 -6.99
C SER A 111 -5.17 6.26 -6.35
N LEU A 112 -4.36 6.10 -5.30
CA LEU A 112 -4.28 4.84 -4.55
C LEU A 112 -5.62 4.48 -3.90
N LEU A 113 -6.29 5.46 -3.31
CA LEU A 113 -7.61 5.28 -2.70
C LEU A 113 -8.65 4.87 -3.76
N GLU A 114 -8.67 5.55 -4.91
CA GLU A 114 -9.54 5.21 -6.03
C GLU A 114 -9.33 3.77 -6.51
N ASN A 115 -8.08 3.33 -6.65
CA ASN A 115 -7.75 1.97 -7.06
C ASN A 115 -8.20 0.92 -6.03
N MET A 116 -8.03 1.21 -4.75
CA MET A 116 -8.46 0.35 -3.66
C MET A 116 -9.99 0.22 -3.58
N LEU A 117 -10.72 1.32 -3.81
CA LEU A 117 -12.18 1.35 -3.85
C LEU A 117 -12.74 0.67 -5.12
N SER A 118 -12.08 0.82 -6.26
CA SER A 118 -12.49 0.21 -7.53
C SER A 118 -12.35 -1.32 -7.49
N SER A 119 -11.23 -1.82 -6.95
CA SER A 119 -11.04 -3.26 -6.67
C SER A 119 -12.12 -3.83 -5.74
N ASN A 120 -12.64 -3.02 -4.80
CA ASN A 120 -13.74 -3.42 -3.92
C ASN A 120 -15.04 -3.70 -4.68
N ASN A 121 -15.39 -2.86 -5.65
CA ASN A 121 -16.62 -3.02 -6.42
C ASN A 121 -16.60 -4.30 -7.26
N GLY A 122 -15.47 -4.62 -7.92
CA GLY A 122 -15.33 -5.87 -8.68
C GLY A 122 -15.40 -7.13 -7.79
N THR A 123 -14.87 -7.06 -6.57
CA THR A 123 -14.95 -8.17 -5.60
C THR A 123 -16.37 -8.37 -5.07
N ARG A 124 -17.11 -7.28 -4.82
CA ARG A 124 -18.50 -7.32 -4.34
C ARG A 124 -19.47 -7.86 -5.40
N GLU A 125 -19.28 -7.51 -6.67
CA GLU A 125 -20.11 -8.05 -7.76
C GLU A 125 -19.90 -9.54 -7.98
N ARG A 126 -18.65 -10.03 -7.90
CA ARG A 126 -18.33 -11.47 -7.98
C ARG A 126 -18.97 -12.29 -6.86
N ARG A 127 -19.13 -11.71 -5.66
CA ARG A 127 -19.73 -12.39 -4.50
C ARG A 127 -21.27 -12.40 -4.51
N LYS A 128 -21.90 -11.64 -5.42
CA LYS A 128 -23.37 -11.60 -5.63
C LYS A 128 -23.83 -12.52 -6.77
N ARG A 129 -22.92 -13.13 -7.51
CA ARG A 129 -23.18 -14.15 -8.53
C ARG A 129 -22.89 -15.53 -7.94
#